data_AF-A0A8J2JT31-F1
#
_entry.id   AF-A0A8J2JT31-F1
#
_cell.length_a   1.000
_cell.length_b   1.000
_cell.length_c   1.000
_cell.angle_alpha   90.00
_cell.angle_beta   90.00
_cell.angle_gamma   90.00
#
_symmetry.space_group_name_H-M   'P 1'
#
loop_
_entity.id
_entity.type
_entity.pdbx_description
1 polymer ?
#
loop_
_entity_poly.entity_id
_entity_poly.type
_entity_poly.pdbx_seq_one_letter_code
_entity_poly.pdbx_strand_id
1 'polypeptide(L)'
;MRDARVEDVDHVSDSDNDEKDEENSANPNDALTIGIFPSHQSPVYLHLPTKQDKDAWLYHLTIVSGKGPSAGTQFEQLIHKLMEVDGDPNCSLWKSPLLLHSKESITSPLTSMSSVALQTEGVKLFKSCQLFMSVPLEPSAIEYHVGLAQNTLQLCLDYPELQAELICALVKQTSRSMTFKNSPQVNRTLNKIKHSKFLLNATHSFFVCDSSNNHSKVQNQISLTQSPSGSHRANNHVTASSSPSRSSRGGSGRSSPAKTKSKGSSSSVPSSPLLSHNHSMHHHALNHSESKSNIRSFVFIQGWQLLALAVSLFLPKNNKLLWYLKQHLQRNVDTKSESGKYAAYCQRSIERTLANGPRLFKPSRMEVLSILMKNPFHHSLPHSVPVHFLNGAYQVVGFDGSTSVEEFLLCLCQQIGCREPLQSGFALCEDDPFDKEMHHTLKPKDKICDVISQWETCLREKGSGKFETRRAATLSFVSRIYRRSGILQETDKERLLLCYQTNQAVVSGRFPLSRELSLELAALMAQ
;
A
#
# COMPACT_ATOMS: atom_id res chain seq x y z
N MET A 1 -25.07 -10.77 -26.50
CA MET A 1 -23.80 -11.53 -26.66
C MET A 1 -23.85 -12.90 -26.01
N ARG A 2 -24.27 -13.04 -24.74
CA ARG A 2 -24.47 -14.37 -24.14
C ARG A 2 -25.42 -15.21 -25.02
N ASP A 3 -25.01 -16.43 -25.32
CA ASP A 3 -25.70 -17.41 -26.18
C ASP A 3 -25.84 -17.00 -27.66
N ALA A 4 -25.13 -15.95 -28.09
CA ALA A 4 -25.06 -15.60 -29.52
C ALA A 4 -24.30 -16.69 -30.28
N ARG A 5 -24.74 -17.02 -31.49
CA ARG A 5 -23.94 -17.85 -32.39
C ARG A 5 -22.91 -16.94 -33.06
N VAL A 6 -21.64 -17.33 -33.06
CA VAL A 6 -20.55 -16.60 -33.72
C VAL A 6 -19.97 -17.52 -34.77
N GLU A 7 -19.95 -17.08 -36.02
CA GLU A 7 -19.53 -17.89 -37.16
C GLU A 7 -18.66 -17.06 -38.10
N ASP A 8 -17.76 -17.76 -38.78
CA ASP A 8 -17.13 -17.24 -39.98
C ASP A 8 -18.18 -17.22 -41.09
N VAL A 9 -18.35 -16.07 -41.75
CA VAL A 9 -19.35 -15.90 -42.81
C VAL A 9 -18.60 -15.66 -44.11
N ASP A 10 -18.33 -16.74 -44.83
CA ASP A 10 -17.96 -16.68 -46.23
C ASP A 10 -19.26 -16.51 -47.04
N HIS A 11 -19.38 -15.37 -47.73
CA HIS A 11 -20.50 -14.96 -48.59
C HIS A 11 -21.74 -14.42 -47.87
N VAL A 12 -21.83 -13.08 -47.79
CA VAL A 12 -23.11 -12.39 -47.68
C VAL A 12 -23.68 -12.32 -49.10
N SER A 13 -24.51 -13.30 -49.49
CA SER A 13 -25.30 -13.20 -50.71
C SER A 13 -26.40 -12.18 -50.47
N ASP A 14 -26.18 -10.93 -50.88
CA ASP A 14 -27.27 -9.97 -51.02
C ASP A 14 -28.20 -10.47 -52.14
N SER A 15 -29.29 -11.11 -51.74
CA SER A 15 -30.42 -11.40 -52.60
C SER A 15 -31.07 -10.07 -52.96
N ASP A 16 -30.65 -9.48 -54.07
CA ASP A 16 -31.45 -8.70 -55.03
C ASP A 16 -30.47 -8.02 -56.01
N ASN A 17 -29.95 -8.80 -56.97
CA ASN A 17 -29.44 -8.24 -58.22
C ASN A 17 -29.62 -9.28 -59.34
N ASP A 18 -30.67 -9.06 -60.12
CA ASP A 18 -30.88 -9.73 -61.40
C ASP A 18 -29.73 -9.40 -62.37
N GLU A 19 -29.27 -10.43 -63.07
CA GLU A 19 -28.56 -10.38 -64.35
C GLU A 19 -27.20 -9.66 -64.43
N LYS A 20 -26.11 -10.46 -64.34
CA LYS A 20 -25.11 -10.71 -65.41
C LYS A 20 -23.68 -10.89 -64.88
N ASP A 21 -23.00 -11.80 -65.58
CA ASP A 21 -21.56 -12.03 -65.66
C ASP A 21 -20.93 -12.93 -64.59
N GLU A 22 -20.86 -14.21 -64.95
CA GLU A 22 -19.87 -15.18 -64.47
C GLU A 22 -18.45 -14.67 -64.82
N GLU A 23 -17.81 -13.92 -63.93
CA GLU A 23 -16.35 -13.80 -63.94
C GLU A 23 -15.80 -13.47 -62.55
N ASN A 24 -15.28 -14.52 -61.91
CA ASN A 24 -14.22 -14.55 -60.90
C ASN A 24 -13.73 -13.18 -60.35
N SER A 25 -14.43 -12.67 -59.32
CA SER A 25 -13.94 -11.57 -58.48
C SER A 25 -14.46 -11.77 -57.04
N ALA A 26 -13.92 -12.76 -56.34
CA ALA A 26 -14.02 -12.79 -54.88
C ALA A 26 -13.29 -11.56 -54.34
N ASN A 27 -14.06 -10.58 -53.84
CA ASN A 27 -13.50 -9.37 -53.25
C ASN A 27 -12.64 -9.79 -52.05
N PRO A 28 -11.36 -9.39 -51.92
CA PRO A 28 -10.48 -9.84 -50.83
C PRO A 28 -11.00 -9.47 -49.42
N ASN A 29 -11.94 -8.52 -49.36
CA ASN A 29 -12.58 -8.06 -48.13
C ASN A 29 -13.74 -8.97 -47.67
N ASP A 30 -14.31 -9.81 -48.55
CA ASP A 30 -15.45 -10.67 -48.18
C ASP A 30 -15.02 -11.89 -47.36
N ALA A 31 -13.73 -12.24 -47.39
CA ALA A 31 -13.16 -13.36 -46.62
C ALA A 31 -12.77 -12.99 -45.17
N LEU A 32 -13.04 -11.76 -44.71
CA LEU A 32 -12.63 -11.25 -43.40
C LEU A 32 -13.81 -10.81 -42.51
N THR A 33 -14.94 -11.49 -42.65
CA THR A 33 -16.19 -11.17 -41.95
C THR A 33 -16.52 -12.19 -40.85
N ILE A 34 -16.93 -11.69 -39.68
CA ILE A 34 -17.46 -12.51 -38.58
C ILE A 34 -18.94 -12.17 -38.38
N GLY A 35 -19.80 -13.18 -38.40
CA GLY A 35 -21.22 -13.05 -38.08
C GLY A 35 -21.50 -13.31 -36.61
N ILE A 36 -22.21 -12.40 -35.95
CA ILE A 36 -22.70 -12.54 -34.58
C ILE A 36 -24.22 -12.61 -34.65
N PHE A 37 -24.82 -13.69 -34.16
CA PHE A 37 -26.24 -13.99 -34.24
C PHE A 37 -26.85 -14.11 -32.83
N PRO A 38 -27.35 -13.02 -32.22
CA PRO A 38 -28.00 -13.06 -30.91
C PRO A 38 -29.42 -13.64 -31.00
N SER A 39 -29.88 -14.35 -29.96
CA SER A 39 -31.20 -15.05 -29.96
C SER A 39 -32.44 -14.14 -30.02
N HIS A 40 -32.29 -12.85 -29.72
CA HIS A 40 -33.40 -11.88 -29.63
C HIS A 40 -33.10 -10.56 -30.36
N GLN A 41 -32.11 -10.53 -31.24
CA GLN A 41 -31.71 -9.33 -31.99
C GLN A 41 -31.25 -9.71 -33.40
N SER A 42 -31.28 -8.75 -34.32
CA SER A 42 -30.76 -8.95 -35.67
C SER A 42 -29.26 -9.28 -35.67
N PRO A 43 -28.77 -10.07 -36.64
CA PRO A 43 -27.35 -10.39 -36.76
C PRO A 43 -26.49 -9.13 -36.94
N VAL A 44 -25.27 -9.17 -36.41
CA VAL A 44 -24.25 -8.13 -36.56
C VAL A 44 -23.06 -8.74 -37.28
N TYR A 45 -22.57 -8.07 -38.33
CA TYR A 45 -21.43 -8.50 -39.11
C TYR A 45 -20.23 -7.57 -38.83
N LEU A 46 -19.10 -8.17 -38.48
CA LEU A 46 -17.85 -7.46 -38.23
C LEU A 46 -16.89 -7.72 -39.39
N HIS A 47 -16.52 -6.66 -40.09
CA HIS A 47 -15.51 -6.69 -41.15
C HIS A 47 -14.16 -6.33 -40.55
N LEU A 48 -13.15 -7.17 -40.79
CA LEU A 48 -11.83 -7.01 -40.17
C LEU A 48 -10.73 -6.79 -41.22
N PRO A 49 -9.72 -5.96 -40.91
CA PRO A 49 -8.73 -5.53 -41.89
C PRO A 49 -7.68 -6.61 -42.20
N THR A 50 -7.47 -7.57 -41.29
CA THR A 50 -6.49 -8.64 -41.46
C THR A 50 -7.04 -10.00 -41.02
N LYS A 51 -6.52 -11.08 -41.60
CA LYS A 51 -6.84 -12.45 -41.18
C LYS A 51 -6.45 -12.72 -39.72
N GLN A 52 -5.34 -12.16 -39.27
CA GLN A 52 -4.89 -12.29 -37.88
C GLN A 52 -5.88 -11.64 -36.91
N ASP A 53 -6.41 -10.46 -37.23
CA ASP A 53 -7.45 -9.80 -36.44
C ASP A 53 -8.74 -10.61 -36.49
N LYS A 54 -9.11 -11.15 -37.66
CA LYS A 54 -10.27 -12.04 -37.81
C LYS A 54 -10.19 -13.25 -36.88
N ASP A 55 -9.08 -13.97 -36.90
CA ASP A 55 -8.90 -15.17 -36.08
C ASP A 55 -8.93 -14.81 -34.58
N ALA A 56 -8.30 -13.70 -34.18
CA ALA A 56 -8.30 -13.21 -32.81
C ALA A 56 -9.71 -12.81 -32.33
N TRP A 57 -10.43 -12.02 -33.12
CA TRP A 57 -11.78 -11.59 -32.79
C TRP A 57 -12.77 -12.77 -32.81
N LEU A 58 -12.65 -13.70 -33.75
CA LEU A 58 -13.50 -14.89 -33.81
C LEU A 58 -13.32 -15.74 -32.54
N TYR A 59 -12.07 -15.94 -32.11
CA TYR A 59 -11.75 -16.61 -30.85
C TYR A 59 -12.38 -15.87 -29.66
N HIS A 60 -12.15 -14.57 -29.51
CA HIS A 60 -12.68 -13.79 -28.40
C HIS A 60 -14.22 -13.72 -28.39
N LEU A 61 -14.86 -13.53 -29.54
CA LEU A 61 -16.31 -13.47 -29.66
C LEU A 61 -16.94 -14.83 -29.37
N THR A 62 -16.33 -15.93 -29.82
CA THR A 62 -16.77 -17.29 -29.48
C THR A 62 -16.74 -17.52 -27.97
N ILE A 63 -15.67 -17.10 -27.29
CA ILE A 63 -15.54 -17.18 -25.82
C ILE A 63 -16.61 -16.34 -25.11
N VAL A 64 -16.82 -15.10 -25.56
CA VAL A 64 -17.79 -14.17 -24.97
C VAL A 64 -19.23 -14.61 -25.25
N SER A 65 -19.45 -15.33 -26.35
CA SER A 65 -20.76 -15.86 -26.74
C SER A 65 -21.24 -17.05 -25.91
N GLY A 66 -20.35 -17.69 -25.14
CA GLY A 66 -20.72 -18.80 -24.28
C GLY A 66 -20.84 -20.16 -24.98
N LYS A 67 -20.54 -20.26 -26.28
CA LYS A 67 -20.48 -21.53 -27.04
C LYS A 67 -19.25 -22.39 -26.69
N GLY A 68 -19.03 -22.68 -25.41
CA GLY A 68 -18.07 -23.71 -25.01
C GLY A 68 -17.86 -23.85 -23.49
N PRO A 69 -18.33 -24.93 -22.85
CA PRO A 69 -17.86 -25.35 -21.52
C PRO A 69 -16.38 -25.80 -21.49
N SER A 70 -15.67 -25.68 -22.62
CA SER A 70 -14.28 -26.10 -22.84
C SER A 70 -13.38 -24.99 -23.37
N ALA A 71 -13.85 -23.74 -23.44
CA ALA A 71 -13.02 -22.61 -23.85
C ALA A 71 -12.21 -22.06 -22.67
N GLY A 72 -10.96 -21.68 -22.92
CA GLY A 72 -10.00 -21.22 -21.89
C GLY A 72 -9.24 -22.36 -21.21
N THR A 73 -8.39 -22.00 -20.24
CA THR A 73 -7.55 -22.98 -19.53
C THR A 73 -8.39 -23.92 -18.66
N GLN A 74 -7.80 -25.05 -18.23
CA GLN A 74 -8.48 -25.95 -17.27
C GLN A 74 -8.86 -25.24 -15.96
N PHE A 75 -8.09 -24.24 -15.55
CA PHE A 75 -8.38 -23.43 -14.37
C PHE A 75 -9.62 -22.54 -14.59
N GLU A 76 -9.71 -21.88 -15.75
CA GLU A 76 -10.88 -21.06 -16.12
C GLU A 76 -12.15 -21.90 -16.28
N GLN A 77 -12.04 -23.10 -16.85
CA GLN A 77 -13.15 -24.04 -16.97
C GLN A 77 -13.67 -24.50 -15.59
N LEU A 78 -12.79 -24.70 -14.61
CA LEU A 78 -13.21 -25.01 -13.24
C LEU A 78 -13.92 -23.84 -12.57
N ILE A 79 -13.45 -22.60 -12.80
CA ILE A 79 -14.14 -21.40 -12.34
C ILE A 79 -15.52 -21.29 -12.96
N HIS A 80 -15.65 -21.58 -14.26
CA HIS A 80 -16.95 -21.60 -14.94
C HIS A 80 -17.93 -22.57 -14.28
N LYS A 81 -17.49 -23.82 -14.04
CA LYS A 81 -18.30 -24.83 -13.36
C LYS A 81 -18.66 -24.42 -11.92
N LEU A 82 -17.77 -23.72 -11.22
CA LEU A 82 -18.08 -23.15 -9.91
C LEU A 82 -19.16 -22.07 -9.98
N MET A 83 -19.16 -21.24 -11.03
CA MET A 83 -20.20 -20.22 -11.25
C MET A 83 -21.57 -20.84 -11.54
N GLU A 84 -21.61 -21.95 -12.27
CA GLU A 84 -22.86 -22.69 -12.57
C GLU A 84 -23.56 -23.19 -11.30
N VAL A 85 -22.80 -23.46 -10.23
CA VAL A 85 -23.32 -23.86 -8.92
C VAL A 85 -23.31 -22.71 -7.90
N ASP A 86 -23.25 -21.46 -8.38
CA ASP A 86 -23.21 -20.22 -7.58
C ASP A 86 -22.15 -20.23 -6.46
N GLY A 87 -21.03 -20.92 -6.68
CA GLY A 87 -19.93 -21.00 -5.73
C GLY A 87 -20.23 -21.79 -4.46
N ASP A 88 -21.23 -22.69 -4.46
CA ASP A 88 -21.62 -23.51 -3.30
C ASP A 88 -20.39 -23.97 -2.49
N PRO A 89 -20.25 -23.56 -1.21
CA PRO A 89 -19.11 -23.92 -0.37
C PRO A 89 -18.89 -25.44 -0.22
N ASN A 90 -19.94 -26.24 -0.41
CA ASN A 90 -19.89 -27.71 -0.30
C ASN A 90 -19.48 -28.39 -1.61
N CYS A 91 -19.39 -27.65 -2.71
CA CYS A 91 -19.03 -28.19 -4.02
C CYS A 91 -17.63 -28.85 -4.01
N SER A 92 -17.54 -30.05 -4.61
CA SER A 92 -16.29 -30.80 -4.71
C SER A 92 -15.22 -30.12 -5.57
N LEU A 93 -15.63 -29.23 -6.48
CA LEU A 93 -14.74 -28.47 -7.36
C LEU A 93 -13.72 -27.64 -6.58
N TRP A 94 -14.09 -27.12 -5.40
CA TRP A 94 -13.18 -26.38 -4.52
C TRP A 94 -12.00 -27.22 -4.00
N LYS A 95 -12.11 -28.55 -4.05
CA LYS A 95 -11.04 -29.48 -3.66
C LYS A 95 -10.13 -29.86 -4.84
N SER A 96 -10.40 -29.34 -6.03
CA SER A 96 -9.58 -29.59 -7.22
C SER A 96 -8.13 -29.11 -6.99
N PRO A 97 -7.10 -29.95 -7.23
CA PRO A 97 -5.69 -29.55 -7.09
C PRO A 97 -5.32 -28.32 -7.92
N LEU A 98 -6.02 -28.07 -9.02
CA LEU A 98 -5.81 -26.88 -9.85
C LEU A 98 -6.21 -25.58 -9.14
N LEU A 99 -7.18 -25.61 -8.21
CA LEU A 99 -7.61 -24.45 -7.43
C LEU A 99 -6.87 -24.31 -6.09
N LEU A 100 -6.15 -25.34 -5.65
CA LEU A 100 -5.49 -25.37 -4.35
C LEU A 100 -4.00 -25.01 -4.43
N HIS A 101 -3.44 -24.65 -3.29
CA HIS A 101 -2.01 -24.37 -3.12
C HIS A 101 -1.14 -25.51 -3.66
N SER A 102 -0.08 -25.15 -4.38
CA SER A 102 0.92 -26.09 -4.88
C SER A 102 2.33 -25.56 -4.66
N LYS A 103 3.21 -26.48 -4.24
CA LYS A 103 4.66 -26.25 -4.17
C LYS A 103 5.35 -26.48 -5.51
N GLU A 104 4.72 -27.27 -6.39
CA GLU A 104 5.22 -27.50 -7.73
C GLU A 104 4.96 -26.27 -8.59
N SER A 105 5.92 -25.90 -9.42
CA SER A 105 5.74 -24.83 -10.40
C SER A 105 4.75 -25.27 -11.49
N ILE A 106 3.98 -24.32 -12.01
CA ILE A 106 3.13 -24.56 -13.18
C ILE A 106 3.96 -24.67 -14.46
N THR A 107 3.47 -25.42 -15.43
CA THR A 107 4.08 -25.57 -16.77
C THR A 107 3.41 -24.71 -17.84
N SER A 108 2.20 -24.24 -17.56
CA SER A 108 1.42 -23.31 -18.39
C SER A 108 0.68 -22.30 -17.51
N PRO A 109 0.34 -21.10 -18.01
CA PRO A 109 -0.44 -20.11 -17.27
C PRO A 109 -1.80 -20.65 -16.79
N LEU A 110 -2.33 -20.03 -15.73
CA LEU A 110 -3.66 -20.29 -15.19
C LEU A 110 -4.76 -19.61 -16.00
N THR A 111 -4.45 -18.52 -16.69
CA THR A 111 -5.41 -17.74 -17.49
C THR A 111 -5.03 -17.77 -18.97
N SER A 112 -6.02 -17.52 -19.83
CA SER A 112 -5.78 -17.45 -21.28
C SER A 112 -4.93 -16.22 -21.64
N MET A 113 -3.91 -16.42 -22.48
CA MET A 113 -2.94 -15.39 -22.88
C MET A 113 -2.89 -15.22 -24.40
N SER A 114 -2.73 -13.99 -24.88
CA SER A 114 -2.70 -13.67 -26.31
C SER A 114 -1.44 -14.11 -27.05
N SER A 115 -0.32 -14.33 -26.35
CA SER A 115 0.97 -14.65 -26.98
C SER A 115 1.82 -15.62 -26.16
N VAL A 116 2.71 -16.35 -26.85
CA VAL A 116 3.68 -17.28 -26.22
C VAL A 116 4.66 -16.55 -25.29
N ALA A 117 5.01 -15.30 -25.61
CA ALA A 117 5.83 -14.47 -24.75
C ALA A 117 5.15 -14.21 -23.40
N LEU A 118 3.88 -13.80 -23.41
CA LEU A 118 3.09 -13.62 -22.20
C LEU A 118 2.84 -14.93 -21.44
N GLN A 119 2.68 -16.05 -22.15
CA GLN A 119 2.59 -17.36 -21.50
C GLN A 119 3.87 -17.69 -20.71
N THR A 120 5.03 -17.40 -21.29
CA THR A 120 6.32 -17.60 -20.64
C THR A 120 6.47 -16.71 -19.41
N GLU A 121 6.08 -15.44 -19.51
CA GLU A 121 6.08 -14.52 -18.38
C GLU A 121 5.07 -14.93 -17.29
N GLY A 122 3.89 -15.43 -17.65
CA GLY A 122 2.90 -15.96 -16.70
C GLY A 122 3.43 -17.13 -15.86
N VAL A 123 4.17 -18.06 -16.48
CA VAL A 123 4.84 -19.15 -15.76
C VAL A 123 5.94 -18.64 -14.84
N LYS A 124 6.74 -17.65 -15.27
CA LYS A 124 7.76 -17.01 -14.41
C LYS A 124 7.13 -16.25 -13.25
N LEU A 125 6.00 -15.58 -13.49
CA LEU A 125 5.25 -14.83 -12.50
C LEU A 125 4.79 -15.73 -11.34
N PHE A 126 4.30 -16.93 -11.66
CA PHE A 126 3.96 -17.92 -10.64
C PHE A 126 5.16 -18.33 -9.77
N LYS A 127 6.35 -18.48 -10.37
CA LYS A 127 7.59 -18.77 -9.64
C LYS A 127 8.00 -17.60 -8.74
N SER A 128 7.83 -16.36 -9.20
CA SER A 128 8.07 -15.16 -8.38
C SER A 128 7.16 -15.12 -7.15
N CYS A 129 5.87 -15.49 -7.29
CA CYS A 129 4.96 -15.64 -6.16
C CYS A 129 5.43 -16.73 -5.18
N GLN A 130 5.81 -17.91 -5.68
CA GLN A 130 6.32 -18.99 -4.84
C GLN A 130 7.58 -18.57 -4.08
N LEU A 131 8.50 -17.86 -4.75
CA LEU A 131 9.73 -17.37 -4.15
C LEU A 131 9.43 -16.39 -3.00
N PHE A 132 8.58 -15.38 -3.25
CA PHE A 132 8.13 -14.43 -2.23
C PHE A 132 7.51 -15.12 -1.01
N MET A 133 6.69 -16.16 -1.24
CA MET A 133 6.02 -16.88 -0.16
C MET A 133 6.90 -17.89 0.57
N SER A 134 7.96 -18.38 -0.06
CA SER A 134 8.82 -19.45 0.49
C SER A 134 9.94 -18.92 1.38
N VAL A 135 10.37 -17.68 1.17
CA VAL A 135 11.46 -17.04 1.91
C VAL A 135 10.91 -16.40 3.17
N PRO A 136 11.35 -16.80 4.38
CA PRO A 136 10.91 -16.18 5.62
C PRO A 136 11.12 -14.66 5.64
N LEU A 137 10.18 -13.93 6.25
CA LEU A 137 10.31 -12.49 6.44
C LEU A 137 11.17 -12.20 7.68
N GLU A 138 12.47 -12.11 7.48
CA GLU A 138 13.46 -11.75 8.51
C GLU A 138 14.02 -10.34 8.24
N PRO A 139 14.55 -9.62 9.25
CA PRO A 139 15.10 -8.27 9.08
C PRO A 139 16.14 -8.14 7.96
N SER A 140 16.98 -9.18 7.77
CA SER A 140 18.00 -9.25 6.71
C SER A 140 17.41 -9.45 5.31
N ALA A 141 16.19 -9.98 5.20
CA ALA A 141 15.51 -10.28 3.95
C ALA A 141 14.45 -9.23 3.57
N ILE A 142 14.27 -8.16 4.35
CA ILE A 142 13.23 -7.15 4.11
C ILE A 142 13.37 -6.52 2.71
N GLU A 143 14.56 -6.03 2.36
CA GLU A 143 14.78 -5.37 1.06
C GLU A 143 14.61 -6.36 -0.11
N TYR A 144 14.89 -7.64 0.12
CA TYR A 144 14.64 -8.69 -0.85
C TYR A 144 13.14 -8.87 -1.12
N HIS A 145 12.31 -8.92 -0.07
CA HIS A 145 10.85 -8.98 -0.20
C HIS A 145 10.28 -7.72 -0.85
N VAL A 146 10.78 -6.53 -0.50
CA VAL A 146 10.41 -5.27 -1.14
C VAL A 146 10.68 -5.32 -2.64
N GLY A 147 11.90 -5.72 -3.04
CA GLY A 147 12.28 -5.85 -4.44
C GLY A 147 11.43 -6.87 -5.20
N LEU A 148 11.19 -8.05 -4.61
CA LEU A 148 10.33 -9.07 -5.23
C LEU A 148 8.90 -8.56 -5.47
N ALA A 149 8.27 -7.95 -4.46
CA ALA A 149 6.92 -7.40 -4.59
C ALA A 149 6.86 -6.30 -5.65
N GLN A 150 7.78 -5.32 -5.57
CA GLN A 150 7.84 -4.20 -6.50
C GLN A 150 8.05 -4.65 -7.94
N ASN A 151 8.96 -5.59 -8.19
CA ASN A 151 9.24 -6.10 -9.54
C ASN A 151 8.07 -6.92 -10.10
N THR A 152 7.48 -7.79 -9.26
CA THR A 152 6.32 -8.61 -9.65
C THR A 152 5.12 -7.74 -10.03
N LEU A 153 4.84 -6.71 -9.23
CA LEU A 153 3.71 -5.81 -9.45
C LEU A 153 3.96 -4.84 -10.59
N GLN A 154 5.21 -4.37 -10.77
CA GLN A 154 5.58 -3.55 -11.93
C GLN A 154 5.37 -4.31 -13.24
N LEU A 155 5.79 -5.58 -13.31
CA LEU A 155 5.59 -6.41 -14.50
C LEU A 155 4.09 -6.50 -14.89
N CYS A 156 3.20 -6.58 -13.90
CA CYS A 156 1.75 -6.62 -14.14
C CYS A 156 1.16 -5.26 -14.52
N LEU A 157 1.80 -4.15 -14.15
CA LEU A 157 1.42 -2.81 -14.62
C LEU A 157 1.87 -2.60 -16.07
N ASP A 158 3.06 -3.09 -16.42
CA ASP A 158 3.61 -3.01 -17.79
C ASP A 158 2.82 -3.90 -18.76
N TYR A 159 2.35 -5.07 -18.30
CA TYR A 159 1.59 -6.03 -19.10
C TYR A 159 0.24 -6.37 -18.45
N PRO A 160 -0.85 -5.66 -18.80
CA PRO A 160 -2.16 -5.83 -18.16
C PRO A 160 -2.78 -7.23 -18.24
N GLU A 161 -2.43 -8.05 -19.24
CA GLU A 161 -2.88 -9.46 -19.31
C GLU A 161 -2.37 -10.29 -18.12
N LEU A 162 -1.19 -9.96 -17.58
CA LEU A 162 -0.61 -10.66 -16.42
C LEU A 162 -1.29 -10.32 -15.10
N GLN A 163 -2.12 -9.27 -15.05
CA GLN A 163 -2.83 -8.88 -13.82
C GLN A 163 -3.79 -9.98 -13.37
N ALA A 164 -4.58 -10.53 -14.30
CA ALA A 164 -5.49 -11.62 -14.01
C ALA A 164 -4.75 -12.90 -13.61
N GLU A 165 -3.63 -13.18 -14.27
CA GLU A 165 -2.75 -14.31 -13.95
C GLU A 165 -2.18 -14.22 -12.54
N LEU A 166 -1.63 -13.06 -12.15
CA LEU A 166 -1.09 -12.85 -10.80
C LEU A 166 -2.16 -13.09 -9.73
N ILE A 167 -3.34 -12.50 -9.91
CA ILE A 167 -4.44 -12.64 -8.97
C ILE A 167 -4.87 -14.11 -8.87
N CYS A 168 -5.00 -14.82 -9.99
CA CYS A 168 -5.35 -16.24 -9.98
C CYS A 168 -4.27 -17.10 -9.32
N ALA A 169 -2.99 -16.80 -9.57
CA ALA A 169 -1.86 -17.45 -8.93
C ALA A 169 -1.90 -17.26 -7.40
N LEU A 170 -2.15 -16.05 -6.92
CA LEU A 170 -2.24 -15.73 -5.50
C LEU A 170 -3.47 -16.35 -4.83
N VAL A 171 -4.62 -16.37 -5.52
CA VAL A 171 -5.83 -17.07 -5.05
C VAL A 171 -5.55 -18.57 -4.92
N LYS A 172 -4.95 -19.19 -5.93
CA LYS A 172 -4.52 -20.60 -5.87
C LYS A 172 -3.56 -20.83 -4.71
N GLN A 173 -2.55 -19.98 -4.56
CA GLN A 173 -1.51 -20.14 -3.53
C GLN A 173 -2.01 -19.89 -2.10
N THR A 174 -3.08 -19.12 -1.93
CA THR A 174 -3.74 -18.89 -0.64
C THR A 174 -4.89 -19.88 -0.36
N SER A 175 -5.25 -20.72 -1.33
CA SER A 175 -6.30 -21.74 -1.19
C SER A 175 -5.78 -23.01 -0.51
N ARG A 176 -6.25 -23.26 0.71
CA ARG A 176 -5.83 -24.42 1.51
C ARG A 176 -6.71 -25.63 1.25
N SER A 177 -6.09 -26.82 1.17
CA SER A 177 -6.86 -28.07 1.28
C SER A 177 -7.44 -28.17 2.69
N MET A 178 -8.74 -28.02 2.82
CA MET A 178 -9.48 -28.21 4.08
C MET A 178 -9.61 -29.71 4.38
N THR A 179 -8.51 -30.39 4.64
CA THR A 179 -8.54 -31.63 5.43
C THR A 179 -8.48 -31.22 6.90
N PHE A 180 -9.56 -31.49 7.65
CA PHE A 180 -9.80 -31.20 9.08
C PHE A 180 -10.44 -29.83 9.44
N LYS A 181 -11.77 -29.78 9.36
CA LYS A 181 -12.58 -29.18 10.43
C LYS A 181 -13.42 -30.28 11.05
N ASN A 182 -12.88 -30.91 12.09
CA ASN A 182 -13.56 -31.58 13.21
C ASN A 182 -12.51 -32.35 14.02
N SER A 183 -11.76 -31.63 14.84
CA SER A 183 -11.14 -32.20 16.03
C SER A 183 -11.64 -31.34 17.19
N PRO A 184 -12.40 -31.90 18.15
CA PRO A 184 -12.80 -31.15 19.33
C PRO A 184 -11.53 -30.72 20.05
N GLN A 185 -11.32 -29.41 20.21
CA GLN A 185 -10.29 -28.92 21.12
C GLN A 185 -10.68 -29.35 22.53
N VAL A 186 -9.90 -30.28 23.10
CA VAL A 186 -9.97 -30.62 24.52
C VAL A 186 -9.60 -29.35 25.29
N ASN A 187 -10.59 -28.77 25.97
CA ASN A 187 -10.39 -27.75 26.99
C ASN A 187 -9.44 -28.32 28.06
N ARG A 188 -8.16 -27.96 27.99
CA ARG A 188 -7.30 -28.02 29.17
C ARG A 188 -7.41 -26.71 29.91
N THR A 189 -8.24 -26.73 30.94
CA THR A 189 -8.32 -25.73 31.99
C THR A 189 -6.93 -25.55 32.61
N LEU A 190 -6.23 -24.45 32.27
CA LEU A 190 -5.04 -24.05 33.02
C LEU A 190 -5.47 -23.12 34.15
N ASN A 191 -5.32 -23.64 35.37
CA ASN A 191 -5.50 -22.88 36.60
C ASN A 191 -4.50 -21.71 36.69
N LYS A 192 -5.01 -20.59 37.21
CA LYS A 192 -4.29 -19.39 37.61
C LYS A 192 -3.09 -19.71 38.52
N ILE A 193 -1.92 -19.14 38.21
CA ILE A 193 -1.00 -18.60 39.23
C ILE A 193 -0.59 -17.19 38.82
N LYS A 194 -0.57 -16.33 39.84
CA LYS A 194 -0.55 -14.87 39.81
C LYS A 194 0.87 -14.28 39.69
N HIS A 195 0.90 -13.03 39.20
CA HIS A 195 1.89 -11.96 39.42
C HIS A 195 3.34 -12.17 38.95
N SER A 196 3.70 -11.48 37.88
CA SER A 196 4.76 -10.46 37.97
C SER A 196 4.33 -9.23 37.16
N LYS A 197 4.43 -8.06 37.79
CA LYS A 197 4.15 -6.76 37.19
C LYS A 197 5.37 -6.35 36.36
N PHE A 198 5.17 -6.01 35.09
CA PHE A 198 6.08 -5.11 34.39
C PHE A 198 5.24 -4.02 33.72
N LEU A 199 5.25 -2.84 34.33
CA LEU A 199 4.79 -1.58 33.76
C LEU A 199 5.83 -1.13 32.74
N LEU A 200 5.46 -0.90 31.49
CA LEU A 200 6.09 0.13 30.66
C LEU A 200 5.05 0.80 29.78
N ASN A 201 4.98 2.11 29.93
CA ASN A 201 4.20 3.07 29.17
C ASN A 201 5.15 3.83 28.23
N ALA A 202 4.61 4.23 27.08
CA ALA A 202 5.07 5.28 26.14
C ALA A 202 6.32 5.06 25.24
N THR A 203 6.05 5.20 23.93
CA THR A 203 6.77 5.89 22.83
C THR A 203 8.30 5.86 22.78
N HIS A 204 8.89 5.54 21.61
CA HIS A 204 9.91 6.39 20.96
C HIS A 204 10.11 5.99 19.49
N SER A 205 9.82 6.95 18.60
CA SER A 205 10.29 7.02 17.21
C SER A 205 11.81 7.16 17.18
N PHE A 206 12.47 6.40 16.30
CA PHE A 206 13.90 6.57 16.00
C PHE A 206 14.10 7.43 14.75
N PHE A 207 14.34 8.73 14.97
CA PHE A 207 15.23 9.54 14.13
C PHE A 207 16.17 10.27 15.08
N VAL A 208 17.48 10.07 14.90
CA VAL A 208 18.53 10.79 15.62
C VAL A 208 19.32 11.60 14.60
N CYS A 209 19.48 12.90 14.86
CA CYS A 209 20.61 13.69 14.41
C CYS A 209 21.12 14.49 15.62
N ASP A 210 22.44 14.49 15.78
CA ASP A 210 23.20 15.17 16.85
C ASP A 210 23.06 16.70 16.79
N SER A 211 23.07 17.35 17.97
CA SER A 211 24.17 18.22 18.42
C SER A 211 23.78 19.12 19.61
N SER A 212 24.57 19.00 20.68
CA SER A 212 25.12 20.09 21.52
C SER A 212 24.24 20.88 22.52
N ASN A 213 24.58 20.61 23.80
CA ASN A 213 24.79 21.52 24.93
C ASN A 213 23.64 22.00 25.86
N ASN A 214 23.83 21.60 27.12
CA ASN A 214 23.66 22.32 28.40
C ASN A 214 22.26 22.66 28.95
N HIS A 215 21.86 21.81 29.91
CA HIS A 215 21.36 22.12 31.26
C HIS A 215 20.37 23.29 31.45
N SER A 216 19.15 22.96 31.91
CA SER A 216 18.79 22.99 33.35
C SER A 216 17.33 22.60 33.58
N LYS A 217 17.13 21.68 34.54
CA LYS A 217 15.83 21.27 35.09
C LYS A 217 15.33 22.32 36.07
N VAL A 218 14.05 22.70 35.99
CA VAL A 218 13.21 22.91 37.17
C VAL A 218 11.80 22.36 36.90
N GLN A 219 11.32 21.65 37.90
CA GLN A 219 10.13 20.83 38.02
C GLN A 219 8.94 21.65 38.55
N ASN A 220 7.72 21.37 38.06
CA ASN A 220 6.49 21.05 38.83
C ASN A 220 5.30 21.10 37.86
N GLN A 221 4.59 19.99 37.61
CA GLN A 221 3.40 19.54 38.39
C GLN A 221 2.41 20.69 38.61
N ILE A 222 1.20 20.65 38.05
CA ILE A 222 0.05 19.92 38.65
C ILE A 222 -1.04 19.63 37.59
N SER A 223 -1.67 18.47 37.77
CA SER A 223 -2.85 17.98 37.08
C SER A 223 -4.14 18.72 37.44
N LEU A 224 -5.06 18.74 36.47
CA LEU A 224 -6.45 19.15 36.56
C LEU A 224 -7.25 18.44 37.65
N THR A 225 -8.05 19.19 38.40
CA THR A 225 -9.32 18.71 38.98
C THR A 225 -10.39 19.82 38.95
N GLN A 226 -11.62 19.35 38.84
CA GLN A 226 -12.87 19.99 38.52
C GLN A 226 -13.35 21.07 39.51
N SER A 227 -14.15 21.99 38.98
CA SER A 227 -15.02 22.95 39.68
C SER A 227 -16.11 22.25 40.51
N PRO A 228 -16.69 22.86 41.57
CA PRO A 228 -17.66 23.94 41.37
C PRO A 228 -17.71 25.07 42.44
N SER A 229 -18.29 26.19 42.01
CA SER A 229 -19.14 27.17 42.74
C SER A 229 -18.76 27.64 44.17
N GLY A 230 -18.57 28.95 44.35
CA GLY A 230 -18.68 29.59 45.66
C GLY A 230 -18.17 31.03 45.71
N SER A 231 -19.04 31.93 46.16
CA SER A 231 -18.94 33.40 46.20
C SER A 231 -17.90 33.99 47.20
N HIS A 232 -17.60 35.28 46.99
CA HIS A 232 -17.18 36.33 47.94
C HIS A 232 -15.68 36.71 48.10
N ARG A 233 -15.40 37.92 47.54
CA ARG A 233 -15.05 39.17 48.25
C ARG A 233 -13.61 39.36 48.82
N ALA A 234 -12.95 40.32 48.16
CA ALA A 234 -12.18 41.47 48.68
C ALA A 234 -10.69 41.37 49.06
N ASN A 235 -9.99 42.30 48.39
CA ASN A 235 -9.06 43.31 48.91
C ASN A 235 -7.60 42.98 49.22
N ASN A 236 -6.76 43.78 48.54
CA ASN A 236 -5.64 44.56 49.08
C ASN A 236 -4.37 43.79 49.46
N HIS A 237 -3.14 44.26 49.25
CA HIS A 237 -2.54 45.43 48.58
C HIS A 237 -1.01 45.28 48.82
N VAL A 238 -0.20 46.06 48.09
CA VAL A 238 1.13 46.58 48.52
C VAL A 238 2.32 45.59 48.45
N THR A 239 3.20 45.72 47.44
CA THR A 239 4.51 46.43 47.38
C THR A 239 5.64 45.75 48.20
N ALA A 240 6.94 45.82 47.92
CA ALA A 240 7.77 46.59 47.01
C ALA A 240 9.20 45.99 47.03
N SER A 241 10.02 46.34 46.01
CA SER A 241 11.47 46.65 46.03
C SER A 241 12.46 45.71 46.76
N SER A 242 13.70 45.45 46.34
CA SER A 242 14.80 46.22 45.74
C SER A 242 15.95 45.19 45.53
N SER A 243 16.63 45.09 44.37
CA SER A 243 17.93 45.72 44.02
C SER A 243 19.04 45.71 45.09
N PRO A 244 20.34 45.81 44.73
CA PRO A 244 21.08 45.24 43.59
C PRO A 244 22.53 44.81 43.99
N SER A 245 23.43 44.72 42.99
CA SER A 245 24.92 44.86 43.02
C SER A 245 25.73 43.55 42.91
N ARG A 246 26.91 43.44 42.27
CA ARG A 246 27.70 44.19 41.26
C ARG A 246 28.99 43.38 41.02
N SER A 247 29.64 43.55 39.85
CA SER A 247 31.10 43.40 39.57
C SER A 247 31.76 42.01 39.68
N SER A 248 32.81 41.61 38.94
CA SER A 248 33.61 42.16 37.82
C SER A 248 34.74 41.17 37.47
N ARG A 249 35.27 41.25 36.22
CA ARG A 249 36.63 40.87 35.75
C ARG A 249 37.02 39.38 35.85
N GLY A 250 37.71 38.73 34.91
CA GLY A 250 38.54 39.13 33.76
C GLY A 250 39.77 38.18 33.75
N GLY A 251 40.24 37.68 32.60
CA GLY A 251 41.54 36.98 32.54
C GLY A 251 41.70 35.91 31.46
N SER A 252 42.65 36.16 30.57
CA SER A 252 43.10 35.44 29.37
C SER A 252 44.12 34.31 29.62
N GLY A 253 44.30 33.38 28.68
CA GLY A 253 45.56 32.60 28.57
C GLY A 253 45.52 31.36 27.65
N ARG A 254 46.39 31.33 26.63
CA ARG A 254 46.65 30.27 25.63
C ARG A 254 47.53 29.13 26.17
N SER A 255 47.46 27.92 25.59
CA SER A 255 48.57 27.22 24.89
C SER A 255 48.31 25.72 24.59
N SER A 256 49.08 25.20 23.62
CA SER A 256 48.95 24.02 22.73
C SER A 256 49.29 22.62 23.33
N PRO A 257 49.14 21.51 22.55
CA PRO A 257 49.16 20.13 23.06
C PRO A 257 50.40 19.29 22.66
N ALA A 258 50.55 18.10 23.26
CA ALA A 258 51.50 17.06 22.85
C ALA A 258 50.88 15.64 22.81
N LYS A 259 51.29 14.88 21.78
CA LYS A 259 50.96 13.48 21.45
C LYS A 259 51.80 12.50 22.29
N THR A 260 51.33 11.25 22.47
CA THR A 260 52.07 10.01 22.09
C THR A 260 51.26 8.72 22.22
N LYS A 261 51.64 7.74 21.40
CA LYS A 261 51.02 6.44 21.06
C LYS A 261 51.42 5.27 21.99
N SER A 262 50.63 4.20 21.86
CA SER A 262 50.64 2.88 22.52
C SER A 262 51.54 1.79 21.89
N LYS A 263 51.92 0.81 22.72
CA LYS A 263 52.21 -0.65 22.51
C LYS A 263 52.22 -1.29 23.93
N GLY A 264 51.91 -2.54 24.27
CA GLY A 264 51.46 -3.77 23.61
C GLY A 264 51.32 -4.90 24.67
N SER A 265 50.81 -6.08 24.24
CA SER A 265 51.03 -7.47 24.73
C SER A 265 50.46 -8.07 26.05
N SER A 266 49.53 -9.04 25.88
CA SER A 266 49.54 -10.49 26.26
C SER A 266 49.37 -11.06 27.71
N SER A 267 48.72 -12.26 27.72
CA SER A 267 48.69 -13.38 28.72
C SER A 267 47.64 -13.31 29.85
N SER A 268 47.07 -14.37 30.46
CA SER A 268 46.87 -15.83 30.26
C SER A 268 45.97 -16.35 31.43
N VAL A 269 45.32 -17.51 31.27
CA VAL A 269 44.35 -18.22 32.18
C VAL A 269 44.94 -18.67 33.55
N PRO A 270 44.16 -19.07 34.59
CA PRO A 270 43.69 -20.48 34.82
C PRO A 270 42.27 -20.60 35.50
N SER A 271 41.38 -21.56 35.16
CA SER A 271 41.18 -22.96 35.66
C SER A 271 39.92 -23.16 36.55
N SER A 272 39.20 -24.27 36.31
CA SER A 272 37.90 -24.70 36.88
C SER A 272 37.98 -25.44 38.24
N PRO A 273 36.84 -25.90 38.80
CA PRO A 273 36.65 -27.35 38.94
C PRO A 273 35.24 -27.90 38.60
N LEU A 274 35.19 -29.21 38.35
CA LEU A 274 34.05 -30.06 37.94
C LEU A 274 33.34 -30.72 39.14
N LEU A 275 32.05 -31.07 38.98
CA LEU A 275 31.38 -32.20 39.64
C LEU A 275 30.31 -32.81 38.71
N SER A 276 30.28 -34.14 38.67
CA SER A 276 29.53 -35.07 37.81
C SER A 276 28.13 -35.43 38.29
N HIS A 277 27.20 -35.85 37.40
CA HIS A 277 26.50 -37.15 37.44
C HIS A 277 25.49 -37.35 36.26
N ASN A 278 25.29 -38.63 35.90
CA ASN A 278 24.56 -39.24 34.77
C ASN A 278 23.08 -38.82 34.56
N HIS A 279 22.60 -38.81 33.30
CA HIS A 279 21.61 -39.79 32.78
C HIS A 279 21.05 -39.47 31.37
N SER A 280 20.97 -40.54 30.56
CA SER A 280 19.91 -40.90 29.60
C SER A 280 19.71 -40.11 28.30
N MET A 281 20.00 -40.82 27.20
CA MET A 281 19.46 -40.60 25.87
C MET A 281 17.94 -40.81 25.84
N HIS A 282 17.18 -39.73 25.67
CA HIS A 282 15.89 -39.72 24.98
C HIS A 282 15.43 -38.26 24.87
N HIS A 283 15.41 -37.67 23.66
CA HIS A 283 14.46 -36.65 23.20
C HIS A 283 14.98 -35.98 21.91
N HIS A 284 14.68 -36.57 20.75
CA HIS A 284 14.75 -35.89 19.45
C HIS A 284 13.58 -36.31 18.56
N ALA A 285 12.34 -36.01 18.98
CA ALA A 285 11.16 -36.23 18.14
C ALA A 285 10.02 -35.22 18.30
N LEU A 286 10.11 -34.22 19.20
CA LEU A 286 9.01 -33.28 19.48
C LEU A 286 9.16 -31.88 18.88
N ASN A 287 10.33 -31.51 18.32
CA ASN A 287 10.55 -30.17 17.73
C ASN A 287 10.35 -30.10 16.20
N HIS A 288 9.98 -31.20 15.54
CA HIS A 288 9.84 -31.23 14.08
C HIS A 288 8.41 -30.92 13.58
N SER A 289 7.39 -30.99 14.44
CA SER A 289 5.99 -30.71 14.08
C SER A 289 5.63 -29.23 14.22
N GLU A 290 6.08 -28.55 15.28
CA GLU A 290 5.91 -27.10 15.49
C GLU A 290 6.69 -26.25 14.49
N SER A 291 7.92 -26.66 14.15
CA SER A 291 8.70 -25.98 13.11
C SER A 291 8.03 -26.10 11.72
N LYS A 292 7.52 -27.28 11.36
CA LYS A 292 6.80 -27.50 10.10
C LYS A 292 5.42 -26.80 10.06
N SER A 293 4.70 -26.70 11.18
CA SER A 293 3.43 -25.97 11.25
C SER A 293 3.65 -24.46 11.15
N ASN A 294 4.68 -23.94 11.82
CA ASN A 294 5.10 -22.53 11.71
C ASN A 294 5.57 -22.19 10.29
N ILE A 295 6.36 -23.07 9.65
CA ILE A 295 6.79 -22.93 8.24
C ILE A 295 5.57 -22.88 7.31
N ARG A 296 4.59 -23.76 7.50
CA ARG A 296 3.37 -23.76 6.68
C ARG A 296 2.52 -22.51 6.93
N SER A 297 2.54 -21.94 8.13
CA SER A 297 1.71 -20.79 8.47
C SER A 297 2.17 -19.51 7.76
N PHE A 298 3.47 -19.19 7.81
CA PHE A 298 3.96 -17.92 7.25
C PHE A 298 3.85 -17.86 5.72
N VAL A 299 4.02 -18.99 5.03
CA VAL A 299 3.89 -19.09 3.56
C VAL A 299 2.52 -18.58 3.11
N PHE A 300 1.45 -19.02 3.78
CA PHE A 300 0.10 -18.55 3.45
C PHE A 300 -0.08 -17.07 3.79
N ILE A 301 0.47 -16.60 4.92
CA ILE A 301 0.39 -15.19 5.29
C ILE A 301 1.10 -14.30 4.26
N GLN A 302 2.27 -14.68 3.77
CA GLN A 302 2.96 -13.94 2.71
C GLN A 302 2.19 -13.95 1.40
N GLY A 303 1.52 -15.06 1.05
CA GLY A 303 0.61 -15.10 -0.10
C GLY A 303 -0.54 -14.10 0.04
N TRP A 304 -1.14 -14.01 1.23
CA TRP A 304 -2.18 -13.03 1.55
C TRP A 304 -1.67 -11.58 1.55
N GLN A 305 -0.44 -11.35 2.00
CA GLN A 305 0.20 -10.02 1.96
C GLN A 305 0.46 -9.56 0.52
N LEU A 306 0.96 -10.44 -0.34
CA LEU A 306 1.17 -10.10 -1.75
C LEU A 306 -0.16 -9.88 -2.48
N LEU A 307 -1.20 -10.65 -2.13
CA LEU A 307 -2.55 -10.42 -2.63
C LEU A 307 -3.11 -9.07 -2.16
N ALA A 308 -2.92 -8.71 -0.89
CA ALA A 308 -3.35 -7.43 -0.33
C ALA A 308 -2.71 -6.23 -1.05
N LEU A 309 -1.43 -6.34 -1.43
CA LEU A 309 -0.78 -5.36 -2.29
C LEU A 309 -1.41 -5.34 -3.69
N ALA A 310 -1.52 -6.51 -4.35
CA ALA A 310 -2.00 -6.60 -5.72
C ALA A 310 -3.43 -6.07 -5.93
N VAL A 311 -4.39 -6.44 -5.07
CA VAL A 311 -5.80 -6.02 -5.21
C VAL A 311 -6.01 -4.53 -4.96
N SER A 312 -5.04 -3.86 -4.33
CA SER A 312 -5.04 -2.40 -4.13
C SER A 312 -4.51 -1.64 -5.34
N LEU A 313 -3.90 -2.34 -6.31
CA LEU A 313 -3.36 -1.76 -7.55
C LEU A 313 -4.28 -1.99 -8.74
N PHE A 314 -4.69 -3.23 -8.95
CA PHE A 314 -5.48 -3.64 -10.11
C PHE A 314 -6.36 -4.85 -9.78
N LEU A 315 -7.39 -5.04 -10.60
CA LEU A 315 -8.33 -6.15 -10.49
C LEU A 315 -8.47 -6.86 -11.84
N PRO A 316 -8.84 -8.16 -11.86
CA PRO A 316 -9.12 -8.85 -13.11
C PRO A 316 -10.22 -8.14 -13.89
N LYS A 317 -9.96 -7.78 -15.15
CA LYS A 317 -10.97 -7.21 -16.06
C LYS A 317 -12.05 -8.23 -16.45
N ASN A 318 -11.71 -9.52 -16.42
CA ASN A 318 -12.65 -10.61 -16.66
C ASN A 318 -13.59 -10.78 -15.45
N ASN A 319 -14.88 -10.52 -15.65
CA ASN A 319 -15.91 -10.61 -14.61
C ASN A 319 -16.01 -12.00 -13.95
N LYS A 320 -15.71 -13.09 -14.67
CA LYS A 320 -15.69 -14.46 -14.10
C LYS A 320 -14.56 -14.61 -13.07
N LEU A 321 -13.39 -14.08 -13.39
CA LEU A 321 -12.22 -14.11 -12.50
C LEU A 321 -12.37 -13.14 -11.32
N LEU A 322 -12.98 -11.97 -11.55
CA LEU A 322 -13.31 -11.04 -10.47
C LEU A 322 -14.34 -11.64 -9.51
N TRP A 323 -15.38 -12.30 -10.04
CA TRP A 323 -16.35 -13.05 -9.21
C TRP A 323 -15.65 -14.12 -8.39
N TYR A 324 -14.76 -14.90 -9.01
CA TYR A 324 -14.01 -15.97 -8.34
C TYR A 324 -13.13 -15.43 -7.21
N LEU A 325 -12.44 -14.30 -7.43
CA LEU A 325 -11.68 -13.60 -6.39
C LEU A 325 -12.60 -13.22 -5.21
N LYS A 326 -13.76 -12.62 -5.46
CA LYS A 326 -14.72 -12.24 -4.41
C LYS A 326 -15.20 -13.47 -3.62
N GLN A 327 -15.51 -14.57 -4.29
CA GLN A 327 -15.90 -15.83 -3.64
C GLN A 327 -14.77 -16.40 -2.79
N HIS A 328 -13.53 -16.38 -3.29
CA HIS A 328 -12.37 -16.82 -2.52
C HIS A 328 -12.21 -16.00 -1.25
N LEU A 329 -12.32 -14.67 -1.32
CA LEU A 329 -12.23 -13.82 -0.15
C LEU A 329 -13.35 -14.13 0.85
N GLN A 330 -14.60 -14.18 0.40
CA GLN A 330 -15.76 -14.46 1.25
C GLN A 330 -15.60 -15.78 2.03
N ARG A 331 -15.05 -16.82 1.39
CA ARG A 331 -14.80 -18.12 2.02
C ARG A 331 -13.66 -18.11 3.06
N ASN A 332 -12.75 -17.14 2.95
CA ASN A 332 -11.57 -17.04 3.81
C ASN A 332 -11.66 -15.93 4.87
N VAL A 333 -12.63 -15.01 4.80
CA VAL A 333 -12.84 -13.99 5.84
C VAL A 333 -13.07 -14.67 7.19
N ASP A 334 -12.22 -14.32 8.15
CA ASP A 334 -12.30 -14.78 9.53
C ASP A 334 -11.48 -13.82 10.42
N THR A 335 -12.11 -13.23 11.43
CA THR A 335 -11.45 -12.28 12.33
C THR A 335 -10.53 -12.95 13.35
N LYS A 336 -10.60 -14.28 13.50
CA LYS A 336 -9.80 -15.04 14.46
C LYS A 336 -8.44 -15.43 13.91
N SER A 337 -8.36 -15.77 12.62
CA SER A 337 -7.10 -16.13 11.96
C SER A 337 -6.42 -14.93 11.29
N GLU A 338 -5.10 -14.93 11.26
CA GLU A 338 -4.34 -13.89 10.54
C GLU A 338 -4.65 -13.90 9.04
N SER A 339 -4.78 -15.07 8.42
CA SER A 339 -5.21 -15.19 7.01
C SER A 339 -6.58 -14.56 6.76
N GLY A 340 -7.54 -14.81 7.64
CA GLY A 340 -8.88 -14.25 7.47
C GLY A 340 -8.98 -12.75 7.69
N LYS A 341 -8.10 -12.18 8.53
CA LYS A 341 -7.93 -10.74 8.67
C LYS A 341 -7.42 -10.09 7.37
N TYR A 342 -6.44 -10.70 6.70
CA TYR A 342 -5.99 -10.24 5.38
C TYR A 342 -7.07 -10.42 4.31
N ALA A 343 -7.81 -11.52 4.32
CA ALA A 343 -8.93 -11.72 3.40
C ALA A 343 -10.00 -10.60 3.56
N ALA A 344 -10.33 -10.24 4.79
CA ALA A 344 -11.25 -9.14 5.08
C ALA A 344 -10.72 -7.78 4.60
N TYR A 345 -9.41 -7.53 4.77
CA TYR A 345 -8.78 -6.34 4.21
C TYR A 345 -8.84 -6.32 2.67
N CYS A 346 -8.51 -7.44 2.01
CA CYS A 346 -8.58 -7.56 0.56
C CYS A 346 -10.00 -7.28 0.05
N GLN A 347 -11.04 -7.74 0.75
CA GLN A 347 -12.43 -7.52 0.35
C GLN A 347 -12.77 -6.03 0.31
N ARG A 348 -12.40 -5.29 1.37
CA ARG A 348 -12.56 -3.83 1.41
C ARG A 348 -11.71 -3.12 0.35
N SER A 349 -10.48 -3.59 0.12
CA SER A 349 -9.58 -3.00 -0.88
C SER A 349 -10.10 -3.17 -2.31
N ILE A 350 -10.74 -4.31 -2.63
CA ILE A 350 -11.41 -4.50 -3.93
C ILE A 350 -12.54 -3.49 -4.12
N GLU A 351 -13.39 -3.31 -3.10
CA GLU A 351 -14.51 -2.34 -3.18
C GLU A 351 -13.99 -0.94 -3.42
N ARG A 352 -12.92 -0.55 -2.70
CA ARG A 352 -12.28 0.76 -2.91
C ARG A 352 -11.63 0.87 -4.28
N THR A 353 -10.92 -0.14 -4.76
CA THR A 353 -10.28 -0.13 -6.09
C THR A 353 -11.32 -0.08 -7.22
N LEU A 354 -12.48 -0.73 -7.05
CA LEU A 354 -13.59 -0.62 -7.99
C LEU A 354 -14.21 0.78 -8.00
N ALA A 355 -14.39 1.40 -6.83
CA ALA A 355 -14.98 2.73 -6.72
C ALA A 355 -14.03 3.84 -7.21
N ASN A 356 -12.75 3.71 -6.91
CA ASN A 356 -11.76 4.78 -7.07
C ASN A 356 -10.85 4.59 -8.29
N GLY A 357 -10.97 3.48 -9.01
CA GLY A 357 -10.16 3.13 -10.16
C GLY A 357 -8.80 2.50 -9.79
N PRO A 358 -8.11 1.92 -10.79
CA PRO A 358 -6.81 1.28 -10.60
C PRO A 358 -5.69 2.31 -10.34
N ARG A 359 -4.57 1.80 -9.84
CA ARG A 359 -3.32 2.53 -9.65
C ARG A 359 -2.47 2.54 -10.93
N LEU A 360 -1.60 3.53 -11.05
CA LEU A 360 -0.69 3.67 -12.21
C LEU A 360 0.74 3.23 -11.91
N PHE A 361 1.16 3.25 -10.64
CA PHE A 361 2.52 2.93 -10.24
C PHE A 361 2.57 1.74 -9.27
N LYS A 362 3.71 1.03 -9.27
CA LYS A 362 3.98 -0.06 -8.32
C LYS A 362 3.93 0.46 -6.88
N PRO A 363 3.76 -0.40 -5.85
CA PRO A 363 3.79 0.10 -4.47
C PRO A 363 5.18 0.64 -4.11
N SER A 364 5.21 1.72 -3.35
CA SER A 364 6.39 2.25 -2.67
C SER A 364 6.95 1.27 -1.64
N ARG A 365 8.19 1.47 -1.20
CA ARG A 365 8.78 0.70 -0.08
C ARG A 365 7.92 0.82 1.17
N MET A 366 7.39 2.01 1.45
CA MET A 366 6.51 2.24 2.61
C MET A 366 5.24 1.39 2.55
N GLU A 367 4.59 1.30 1.38
CA GLU A 367 3.39 0.47 1.18
C GLU A 367 3.69 -1.00 1.45
N VAL A 368 4.77 -1.52 0.85
CA VAL A 368 5.16 -2.92 1.02
C VAL A 368 5.45 -3.23 2.48
N LEU A 369 6.25 -2.40 3.17
CA LEU A 369 6.54 -2.60 4.59
C LEU A 369 5.31 -2.49 5.47
N SER A 370 4.39 -1.59 5.16
CA SER A 370 3.15 -1.43 5.93
C SER A 370 2.29 -2.70 5.88
N ILE A 371 2.19 -3.36 4.73
CA ILE A 371 1.44 -4.62 4.60
C ILE A 371 2.22 -5.81 5.15
N LEU A 372 3.55 -5.84 4.99
CA LEU A 372 4.38 -6.95 5.44
C LEU A 372 4.56 -6.99 6.95
N MET A 373 4.74 -5.83 7.57
CA MET A 373 5.12 -5.71 8.98
C MET A 373 3.95 -5.34 9.89
N LYS A 374 2.83 -4.87 9.35
CA LYS A 374 1.63 -4.53 10.12
C LYS A 374 0.44 -5.28 9.54
N ASN A 375 -0.40 -5.83 10.41
CA ASN A 375 -1.65 -6.43 9.95
C ASN A 375 -2.65 -5.30 9.61
N PRO A 376 -3.05 -5.13 8.34
CA PRO A 376 -3.90 -4.02 7.89
C PRO A 376 -5.35 -4.14 8.39
N PHE A 377 -5.69 -5.21 9.11
CA PHE A 377 -6.99 -5.35 9.77
C PHE A 377 -7.07 -4.60 11.10
N HIS A 378 -5.95 -4.46 11.83
CA HIS A 378 -5.97 -3.91 13.19
C HIS A 378 -6.25 -2.41 13.19
N HIS A 379 -6.08 -1.75 12.05
CA HIS A 379 -6.25 -0.31 11.86
C HIS A 379 -7.11 -0.14 10.61
N SER A 380 -8.07 0.80 10.61
CA SER A 380 -8.95 0.99 9.44
C SER A 380 -8.19 1.34 8.16
N LEU A 381 -6.98 1.89 8.30
CA LEU A 381 -6.10 2.32 7.21
C LEU A 381 -4.69 1.73 7.43
N PRO A 382 -4.09 1.07 6.42
CA PRO A 382 -2.80 0.38 6.56
C PRO A 382 -1.59 1.31 6.52
N HIS A 383 -1.71 2.48 5.90
CA HIS A 383 -0.61 3.42 5.68
C HIS A 383 -0.83 4.71 6.46
N SER A 384 0.25 5.38 6.82
CA SER A 384 0.19 6.72 7.41
C SER A 384 1.44 7.52 7.10
N VAL A 385 1.27 8.82 6.87
CA VAL A 385 2.35 9.77 6.57
C VAL A 385 2.14 11.07 7.35
N PRO A 386 3.22 11.74 7.80
CA PRO A 386 3.12 13.08 8.35
C PRO A 386 2.85 14.09 7.22
N VAL A 387 1.93 15.01 7.47
CA VAL A 387 1.71 16.21 6.66
C VAL A 387 2.21 17.41 7.44
N HIS A 388 3.19 18.10 6.89
CA HIS A 388 3.85 19.23 7.51
C HIS A 388 3.11 20.55 7.27
N PHE A 389 3.08 21.39 8.29
CA PHE A 389 2.53 22.73 8.25
C PHE A 389 3.66 23.76 8.30
N LEU A 390 3.40 24.96 7.79
CA LEU A 390 4.42 26.03 7.72
C LEU A 390 4.74 26.68 9.06
N ASN A 391 4.01 26.32 10.13
CA ASN A 391 4.35 26.67 11.50
C ASN A 391 5.27 25.64 12.20
N GLY A 392 5.80 24.66 11.45
CA GLY A 392 6.70 23.62 11.95
C GLY A 392 6.00 22.43 12.61
N ALA A 393 4.67 22.48 12.82
CA ALA A 393 3.89 21.34 13.29
C ALA A 393 3.60 20.36 12.15
N TYR A 394 3.15 19.15 12.50
CA TYR A 394 2.69 18.15 11.53
C TYR A 394 1.46 17.40 12.05
N GLN A 395 0.67 16.84 11.12
CA GLN A 395 -0.42 15.92 11.41
C GLN A 395 -0.17 14.59 10.70
N VAL A 396 -0.26 13.48 11.44
CA VAL A 396 -0.18 12.15 10.83
C VAL A 396 -1.55 11.76 10.30
N VAL A 397 -1.63 11.46 9.00
CA VAL A 397 -2.89 11.10 8.33
C VAL A 397 -2.77 9.68 7.81
N GLY A 398 -3.79 8.86 8.10
CA GLY A 398 -3.90 7.49 7.59
C GLY A 398 -4.52 7.44 6.20
N PHE A 399 -4.16 6.43 5.40
CA PHE A 399 -4.71 6.19 4.07
C PHE A 399 -4.57 4.73 3.64
N ASP A 400 -5.25 4.36 2.56
CA ASP A 400 -5.14 3.06 1.91
C ASP A 400 -4.71 3.17 0.44
N GLY A 401 -4.50 2.02 -0.21
CA GLY A 401 -3.99 1.94 -1.57
C GLY A 401 -4.85 2.65 -2.63
N SER A 402 -6.13 2.90 -2.38
CA SER A 402 -7.05 3.55 -3.33
C SER A 402 -7.38 5.01 -2.98
N THR A 403 -6.82 5.52 -1.87
CA THR A 403 -7.09 6.87 -1.36
C THR A 403 -6.57 7.94 -2.34
N SER A 404 -7.47 8.78 -2.82
CA SER A 404 -7.15 9.95 -3.64
C SER A 404 -6.58 11.11 -2.81
N VAL A 405 -5.91 12.05 -3.46
CA VAL A 405 -5.45 13.31 -2.83
C VAL A 405 -6.62 14.10 -2.26
N GLU A 406 -7.77 14.11 -2.94
CA GLU A 406 -8.99 14.76 -2.45
C GLU A 406 -9.49 14.13 -1.14
N GLU A 407 -9.71 12.81 -1.11
CA GLU A 407 -10.13 12.10 0.11
C GLU A 407 -9.14 12.30 1.28
N PHE A 408 -7.84 12.28 0.96
CA PHE A 408 -6.78 12.50 1.95
C PHE A 408 -6.85 13.92 2.53
N LEU A 409 -7.00 14.94 1.67
CA LEU A 409 -7.13 16.34 2.09
C LEU A 409 -8.41 16.58 2.89
N LEU A 410 -9.53 15.97 2.50
CA LEU A 410 -10.79 16.02 3.25
C LEU A 410 -10.59 15.53 4.68
N CYS A 411 -9.99 14.35 4.83
CA CYS A 411 -9.67 13.77 6.14
C CYS A 411 -8.75 14.68 6.96
N LEU A 412 -7.70 15.23 6.34
CA LEU A 412 -6.78 16.16 7.00
C LEU A 412 -7.51 17.42 7.48
N CYS A 413 -8.28 18.10 6.61
CA CYS A 413 -9.02 19.31 6.95
C CYS A 413 -9.97 19.08 8.11
N GLN A 414 -10.70 17.96 8.10
CA GLN A 414 -11.60 17.58 9.19
C GLN A 414 -10.83 17.40 10.51
N GLN A 415 -9.67 16.73 10.49
CA GLN A 415 -8.86 16.49 11.70
C GLN A 415 -8.30 17.77 12.30
N ILE A 416 -7.94 18.77 11.49
CA ILE A 416 -7.30 20.01 11.96
C ILE A 416 -8.27 21.18 12.15
N GLY A 417 -9.57 20.99 11.87
CA GLY A 417 -10.58 22.04 11.98
C GLY A 417 -10.48 23.12 10.89
N CYS A 418 -10.09 22.74 9.67
CA CYS A 418 -10.15 23.59 8.49
C CYS A 418 -11.41 23.30 7.68
N ARG A 419 -11.80 24.24 6.81
CA ARG A 419 -12.85 24.00 5.83
C ARG A 419 -12.39 22.99 4.78
N GLU A 420 -13.38 22.45 4.09
CA GLU A 420 -13.23 21.58 2.92
C GLU A 420 -12.20 22.15 1.91
N PRO A 421 -11.36 21.31 1.27
CA PRO A 421 -10.25 21.77 0.42
C PRO A 421 -10.68 22.74 -0.69
N LEU A 422 -11.84 22.48 -1.32
CA LEU A 422 -12.38 23.33 -2.36
C LEU A 422 -12.77 24.73 -1.86
N GLN A 423 -13.01 24.90 -0.57
CA GLN A 423 -13.39 26.17 0.06
C GLN A 423 -12.19 26.87 0.70
N SER A 424 -11.34 26.12 1.39
CA SER A 424 -10.19 26.68 2.13
C SER A 424 -9.10 27.20 1.20
N GLY A 425 -8.97 26.66 -0.01
CA GLY A 425 -7.92 27.05 -0.96
C GLY A 425 -6.53 26.51 -0.59
N PHE A 426 -6.45 25.65 0.43
CA PHE A 426 -5.27 24.87 0.75
C PHE A 426 -5.18 23.62 -0.13
N ALA A 427 -3.95 23.22 -0.44
CA ALA A 427 -3.65 22.04 -1.22
C ALA A 427 -2.50 21.26 -0.59
N LEU A 428 -2.41 19.98 -0.96
CA LEU A 428 -1.30 19.12 -0.63
C LEU A 428 -0.18 19.34 -1.65
N CYS A 429 1.04 19.51 -1.17
CA CYS A 429 2.23 19.56 -2.01
C CYS A 429 3.25 18.51 -1.55
N GLU A 430 4.02 17.98 -2.47
CA GLU A 430 5.21 17.16 -2.19
C GLU A 430 6.49 17.98 -2.41
N ASP A 431 7.59 17.62 -1.74
CA ASP A 431 8.94 18.13 -2.06
C ASP A 431 9.51 17.46 -3.32
N ASP A 432 10.42 18.15 -4.02
CA ASP A 432 11.15 17.54 -5.12
C ASP A 432 12.23 16.56 -4.60
N PRO A 433 12.39 15.38 -5.22
CA PRO A 433 13.41 14.39 -4.84
C PRO A 433 14.86 14.88 -4.88
N PHE A 434 15.17 16.03 -5.48
CA PHE A 434 16.51 16.60 -5.57
C PHE A 434 16.59 17.98 -4.94
N ASP A 435 15.54 18.78 -5.06
CA ASP A 435 15.47 20.12 -4.49
C ASP A 435 14.42 20.22 -3.38
N LYS A 436 14.88 20.28 -2.13
CA LYS A 436 13.98 20.38 -0.96
C LYS A 436 13.20 21.70 -0.90
N GLU A 437 13.62 22.74 -1.62
CA GLU A 437 12.90 24.02 -1.67
C GLU A 437 11.82 24.04 -2.77
N MET A 438 11.89 23.11 -3.71
CA MET A 438 10.91 22.96 -4.78
C MET A 438 9.74 22.09 -4.30
N HIS A 439 8.52 22.56 -4.53
CA HIS A 439 7.29 21.87 -4.13
C HIS A 439 6.30 21.76 -5.30
N HIS A 440 5.71 20.57 -5.47
CA HIS A 440 4.72 20.29 -6.49
C HIS A 440 3.33 20.12 -5.86
N THR A 441 2.36 20.91 -6.33
CA THR A 441 0.97 20.75 -5.90
C THR A 441 0.34 19.50 -6.51
N LEU A 442 -0.21 18.65 -5.65
CA LEU A 442 -0.81 17.39 -6.06
C LEU A 442 -2.21 17.59 -6.64
N LYS A 443 -2.58 16.78 -7.64
CA LYS A 443 -3.91 16.88 -8.26
C LYS A 443 -4.93 16.08 -7.45
N PRO A 444 -6.17 16.58 -7.27
CA PRO A 444 -7.19 15.93 -6.44
C PRO A 444 -7.47 14.46 -6.79
N LYS A 445 -7.44 14.12 -8.08
CA LYS A 445 -7.75 12.78 -8.59
C LYS A 445 -6.60 11.78 -8.48
N ASP A 446 -5.37 12.25 -8.27
CA ASP A 446 -4.20 11.38 -8.15
C ASP A 446 -4.31 10.54 -6.87
N LYS A 447 -3.66 9.37 -6.85
CA LYS A 447 -3.63 8.50 -5.66
C LYS A 447 -2.41 8.83 -4.81
N ILE A 448 -2.59 8.94 -3.50
CA ILE A 448 -1.50 9.32 -2.58
C ILE A 448 -0.30 8.38 -2.70
N CYS A 449 -0.55 7.07 -2.79
CA CYS A 449 0.59 6.17 -2.92
C CYS A 449 1.21 6.13 -4.32
N ASP A 450 0.51 6.57 -5.38
CA ASP A 450 1.13 6.76 -6.70
C ASP A 450 2.11 7.94 -6.67
N VAL A 451 1.71 9.03 -6.00
CA VAL A 451 2.58 10.19 -5.73
C VAL A 451 3.84 9.75 -4.99
N ILE A 452 3.70 9.04 -3.87
CA ILE A 452 4.84 8.55 -3.08
C ILE A 452 5.73 7.59 -3.88
N SER A 453 5.13 6.69 -4.66
CA SER A 453 5.88 5.73 -5.48
C SER A 453 6.65 6.39 -6.62
N GLN A 454 6.05 7.39 -7.28
CA GLN A 454 6.71 8.18 -8.31
C GLN A 454 7.89 8.96 -7.73
N TRP A 455 7.69 9.62 -6.58
CA TRP A 455 8.77 10.32 -5.88
C TRP A 455 9.95 9.40 -5.54
N GLU A 456 9.66 8.22 -5.00
CA GLU A 456 10.66 7.20 -4.63
C GLU A 456 11.42 6.67 -5.85
N THR A 457 10.73 6.52 -6.98
CA THR A 457 11.30 6.06 -8.25
C THR A 457 12.20 7.13 -8.87
N CYS A 458 11.75 8.39 -8.89
CA CYS A 458 12.55 9.52 -9.33
C CYS A 458 13.86 9.61 -8.54
N LEU A 459 13.80 9.52 -7.20
CA LEU A 459 14.99 9.55 -6.33
C LEU A 459 16.00 8.43 -6.67
N ARG A 460 15.50 7.22 -6.94
CA ARG A 460 16.35 6.05 -7.26
C ARG A 460 17.03 6.16 -8.62
N GLU A 461 16.29 6.53 -9.65
CA GLU A 461 16.77 6.44 -11.03
C GLU A 461 17.72 7.58 -11.41
N LYS A 462 17.54 8.77 -10.82
CA LYS A 462 18.34 9.96 -11.15
C LYS A 462 19.40 10.31 -10.09
N GLY A 463 19.51 9.52 -9.02
CA GLY A 463 20.52 9.71 -7.96
C GLY A 463 21.93 9.30 -8.39
N SER A 464 22.81 10.27 -8.62
CA SER A 464 24.23 10.03 -8.91
C SER A 464 24.99 9.52 -7.67
N GLY A 465 25.03 8.20 -7.47
CA GLY A 465 26.09 7.49 -6.74
C GLY A 465 26.08 7.50 -5.20
N LYS A 466 25.24 8.29 -4.54
CA LYS A 466 25.02 8.21 -3.07
C LYS A 466 23.53 8.10 -2.76
N PHE A 467 23.00 6.89 -2.91
CA PHE A 467 21.59 6.62 -2.62
C PHE A 467 21.33 6.69 -1.11
N GLU A 468 20.52 7.67 -0.69
CA GLU A 468 20.11 7.81 0.70
C GLU A 468 18.80 7.02 0.92
N THR A 469 18.92 5.75 1.30
CA THR A 469 17.82 4.79 1.48
C THR A 469 16.74 5.25 2.48
N ARG A 470 17.01 6.29 3.26
CA ARG A 470 16.12 6.81 4.32
C ARG A 470 15.33 8.04 3.90
N ARG A 471 15.63 8.66 2.75
CA ARG A 471 14.86 9.82 2.31
C ARG A 471 13.47 9.37 1.86
N ALA A 472 12.46 10.14 2.24
CA ALA A 472 11.06 9.90 1.90
C ALA A 472 10.41 11.21 1.45
N ALA A 473 9.36 11.09 0.64
CA ALA A 473 8.54 12.22 0.23
C ALA A 473 7.97 12.93 1.46
N THR A 474 8.11 14.25 1.47
CA THR A 474 7.56 15.14 2.50
C THR A 474 6.32 15.80 1.93
N LEU A 475 5.18 15.57 2.57
CA LEU A 475 3.92 16.22 2.21
C LEU A 475 3.71 17.46 3.05
N SER A 476 3.31 18.55 2.42
CA SER A 476 3.07 19.84 3.05
C SER A 476 1.67 20.34 2.71
N PHE A 477 0.98 20.92 3.70
CA PHE A 477 -0.33 21.53 3.52
C PHE A 477 -0.19 23.05 3.44
N VAL A 478 -0.44 23.60 2.25
CA VAL A 478 -0.12 25.01 1.92
C VAL A 478 -1.28 25.68 1.20
N SER A 479 -1.46 26.99 1.46
CA SER A 479 -2.47 27.78 0.76
C SER A 479 -1.99 28.08 -0.66
N ARG A 480 -2.83 27.79 -1.67
CA ARG A 480 -2.52 27.99 -3.09
C ARG A 480 -3.51 28.92 -3.79
N ILE A 481 -4.74 28.98 -3.30
CA ILE A 481 -5.81 29.79 -3.90
C ILE A 481 -6.42 30.64 -2.80
N TYR A 482 -6.42 31.96 -2.98
CA TYR A 482 -7.10 32.89 -2.10
C TYR A 482 -8.40 33.37 -2.74
N ARG A 483 -9.53 33.26 -2.02
CA ARG A 483 -10.84 33.70 -2.51
C ARG A 483 -11.42 34.75 -1.59
N ARG A 484 -11.60 35.95 -2.13
CA ARG A 484 -12.14 37.10 -1.37
C ARG A 484 -13.54 36.86 -0.80
N SER A 485 -14.36 36.08 -1.50
CA SER A 485 -15.71 35.72 -1.04
C SER A 485 -15.73 34.80 0.19
N GLY A 486 -14.62 34.09 0.47
CA GLY A 486 -14.53 33.11 1.54
C GLY A 486 -13.88 33.61 2.84
N ILE A 487 -13.44 34.87 2.90
CA ILE A 487 -12.62 35.40 4.02
C ILE A 487 -13.39 35.35 5.35
N LEU A 488 -14.67 35.74 5.34
CA LEU A 488 -15.49 35.79 6.55
C LEU A 488 -15.74 34.41 7.17
N GLN A 489 -15.46 33.34 6.43
CA GLN A 489 -15.65 31.96 6.86
C GLN A 489 -14.32 31.28 7.21
N GLU A 490 -13.19 31.99 7.12
CA GLU A 490 -11.88 31.43 7.46
C GLU A 490 -11.78 31.03 8.94
N THR A 491 -11.33 29.81 9.18
CA THR A 491 -11.12 29.33 10.55
C THR A 491 -9.87 29.97 11.15
N ASP A 492 -9.77 29.99 12.49
CA ASP A 492 -8.56 30.48 13.16
C ASP A 492 -7.31 29.70 12.73
N LYS A 493 -7.47 28.40 12.46
CA LYS A 493 -6.40 27.53 11.98
C LYS A 493 -5.91 27.96 10.60
N GLU A 494 -6.82 28.20 9.65
CA GLU A 494 -6.48 28.65 8.31
C GLU A 494 -5.76 29.99 8.33
N ARG A 495 -6.29 30.96 9.10
CA ARG A 495 -5.67 32.29 9.27
C ARG A 495 -4.27 32.20 9.87
N LEU A 496 -4.09 31.35 10.87
CA LEU A 496 -2.79 31.11 11.48
C LEU A 496 -1.79 30.54 10.47
N LEU A 497 -2.17 29.47 9.75
CA LEU A 497 -1.31 28.86 8.75
C LEU A 497 -0.95 29.82 7.62
N LEU A 498 -1.90 30.65 7.18
CA LEU A 498 -1.66 31.70 6.19
C LEU A 498 -0.69 32.77 6.69
N CYS A 499 -0.75 33.14 7.98
CA CYS A 499 0.19 34.06 8.60
C CYS A 499 1.63 33.50 8.52
N TYR A 500 1.84 32.24 8.92
CA TYR A 500 3.15 31.59 8.81
C TYR A 500 3.65 31.49 7.36
N GLN A 501 2.76 31.15 6.42
CA GLN A 501 3.11 31.12 5.00
C GLN A 501 3.55 32.48 4.48
N THR A 502 2.78 33.53 4.84
CA THR A 502 3.07 34.90 4.44
C THR A 502 4.40 35.36 5.04
N ASN A 503 4.65 35.07 6.32
CA ASN A 503 5.92 35.39 6.97
C ASN A 503 7.11 34.72 6.27
N GLN A 504 7.01 33.45 5.87
CA GLN A 504 8.06 32.80 5.08
C GLN A 504 8.29 33.49 3.73
N ALA A 505 7.23 33.96 3.06
CA ALA A 505 7.36 34.74 1.83
C ALA A 505 8.03 36.11 2.07
N VAL A 506 7.73 36.79 3.18
CA VAL A 506 8.38 38.04 3.59
C VAL A 506 9.88 37.81 3.83
N VAL A 507 10.23 36.83 4.67
CA VAL A 507 11.63 36.51 5.00
C VAL A 507 12.44 36.10 3.77
N SER A 508 11.81 35.40 2.82
CA SER A 508 12.46 35.00 1.56
C SER A 508 12.47 36.09 0.48
N GLY A 509 11.97 37.30 0.78
CA GLY A 509 11.92 38.41 -0.19
C GLY A 509 10.93 38.20 -1.34
N ARG A 510 10.01 37.24 -1.21
CA ARG A 510 8.97 36.90 -2.21
C ARG A 510 7.65 37.63 -1.96
N PHE A 511 7.58 38.47 -0.94
CA PHE A 511 6.40 39.27 -0.61
C PHE A 511 6.78 40.77 -0.66
N PRO A 512 6.18 41.56 -1.58
CA PRO A 512 6.59 42.95 -1.79
C PRO A 512 6.12 43.84 -0.63
N LEU A 513 7.08 44.45 0.09
CA LEU A 513 6.85 45.32 1.23
C LEU A 513 7.86 46.47 1.27
N SER A 514 7.51 47.56 1.96
CA SER A 514 8.51 48.54 2.38
C SER A 514 9.39 47.96 3.49
N ARG A 515 10.58 48.55 3.67
CA ARG A 515 11.50 48.12 4.73
C ARG A 515 10.88 48.30 6.11
N GLU A 516 10.20 49.43 6.32
CA GLU A 516 9.53 49.76 7.57
C GLU A 516 8.47 48.71 7.91
N LEU A 517 7.59 48.37 6.97
CA LEU A 517 6.54 47.38 7.17
C LEU A 517 7.12 45.97 7.39
N SER A 518 8.22 45.61 6.72
CA SER A 518 8.89 44.33 6.96
C SER A 518 9.43 44.19 8.38
N LEU A 519 9.95 45.28 8.96
CA LEU A 519 10.45 45.30 10.35
C LEU A 519 9.29 45.21 11.35
N GLU A 520 8.18 45.91 11.09
CA GLU A 520 6.96 45.83 11.90
C GLU A 520 6.39 44.42 11.92
N LEU A 521 6.25 43.77 10.76
CA LEU A 521 5.76 42.39 10.67
C LEU A 521 6.71 41.40 11.34
N ALA A 522 8.04 41.58 11.20
CA ALA A 522 9.01 40.75 11.88
C ALA A 522 8.94 40.89 13.41
N ALA A 523 8.74 42.11 13.91
CA ALA A 523 8.54 42.35 15.34
C ALA A 523 7.25 41.70 15.86
N LEU A 524 6.15 41.79 15.10
CA LEU A 524 4.88 41.15 15.44
C LEU A 524 4.96 39.61 15.43
N MET A 525 5.74 39.02 14.52
CA MET A 525 5.96 37.57 14.48
C MET A 525 6.88 37.05 15.60
N ALA A 526 7.73 37.93 16.15
CA ALA A 526 8.61 37.60 17.27
C ALA A 526 7.92 37.75 18.65
N GLN A 527 6.86 38.57 18.72
CA GLN A 527 6.00 38.73 19.89
C GLN A 527 5.10 37.51 20.08
#